data_AF-A0A6P3VER3-F1
#
_entry.id   AF-A0A6P3VER3-F1
#
_cell.length_a   1.000
_cell.length_b   1.000
_cell.length_c   1.000
_cell.angle_alpha   90.00
_cell.angle_beta   90.00
_cell.angle_gamma   90.00
#
_symmetry.space_group_name_H-M   'P 1'
#
loop_
_entity.id
_entity.type
_entity.pdbx_description
1 polymer ?
#
loop_
_entity_poly.entity_id
_entity_poly.type
_entity_poly.pdbx_seq_one_letter_code
_entity_poly.pdbx_strand_id
1 'polypeptide(L)'
;MKTSVGICLVFLLAIFGLGSALQCYKCKDYTGSCTKVRSCGWEDACLTLKERGGQIYRQCIKYDDCDYNRLSQMFPSVSSFTYRCCSNDLCNAAPITAAGKPLMGLVASLALFWWCIL
;
A
#
# COMPACT_ATOMS: atom_id res chain seq x y z
N MET A 1 -33.03 -0.35 23.41
CA MET A 1 -33.18 -0.72 21.98
C MET A 1 -32.77 0.38 21.01
N LYS A 2 -33.31 1.62 21.08
CA LYS A 2 -32.94 2.72 20.15
C LYS A 2 -31.45 3.13 20.19
N THR A 3 -30.82 3.07 21.37
CA THR A 3 -29.40 3.42 21.57
C THR A 3 -28.44 2.38 21.00
N SER A 4 -28.75 1.09 21.14
CA SER A 4 -27.94 -0.03 20.61
C SER A 4 -27.86 -0.02 19.07
N VAL A 5 -28.98 0.29 18.40
CA VAL A 5 -29.02 0.40 16.91
C VAL A 5 -28.14 1.56 16.42
N GLY A 6 -28.17 2.70 17.12
CA GLY A 6 -27.33 3.85 16.77
C GLY A 6 -25.84 3.56 16.89
N ILE A 7 -25.44 2.84 17.95
CA ILE A 7 -24.04 2.44 18.16
C ILE A 7 -23.58 1.47 17.06
N CYS A 8 -24.40 0.49 16.70
CA CYS A 8 -24.09 -0.49 15.65
C CYS A 8 -23.89 0.18 14.28
N LEU A 9 -24.71 1.18 13.95
CA LEU A 9 -24.60 1.98 12.71
C LEU A 9 -23.30 2.79 12.64
N VAL A 10 -22.89 3.43 13.75
CA VAL A 10 -21.62 4.18 13.82
C VAL A 10 -20.42 3.25 13.66
N PHE A 11 -20.46 2.06 14.27
CA PHE A 11 -19.41 1.06 14.08
C PHE A 11 -19.34 0.56 12.65
N LEU A 12 -20.48 0.23 12.01
CA LEU A 12 -20.49 -0.18 10.61
C LEU A 12 -19.89 0.91 9.73
N LEU A 13 -20.27 2.18 9.89
CA LEU A 13 -19.70 3.29 9.13
C LEU A 13 -18.20 3.50 9.39
N ALA A 14 -17.70 3.21 10.59
CA ALA A 14 -16.27 3.27 10.90
C ALA A 14 -15.48 2.10 10.29
N ILE A 15 -16.11 0.92 10.12
CA ILE A 15 -15.50 -0.27 9.51
C ILE A 15 -15.57 -0.18 7.97
N PHE A 16 -16.65 0.38 7.43
CA PHE A 16 -16.79 0.80 6.03
C PHE A 16 -16.01 2.09 5.80
N GLY A 17 -14.68 2.03 5.98
CA GLY A 17 -13.80 3.12 5.62
C GLY A 17 -14.06 3.55 4.17
N LEU A 18 -14.25 4.85 3.95
CA LEU A 18 -14.32 5.41 2.60
C LEU A 18 -13.09 4.91 1.84
N GLY A 19 -13.32 4.17 0.74
CA GLY A 19 -12.25 3.61 -0.08
C GLY A 19 -11.26 4.71 -0.44
N SER A 20 -10.08 4.66 0.17
CA SER A 20 -9.02 5.62 -0.10
C SER A 20 -8.28 5.18 -1.36
N ALA A 21 -7.85 6.14 -2.17
CA ALA A 21 -7.02 5.84 -3.32
C ALA A 21 -5.69 5.22 -2.85
N LEU A 22 -5.25 4.16 -3.54
CA LEU A 22 -4.01 3.43 -3.24
C LEU A 22 -2.84 4.41 -3.15
N GLN A 23 -2.02 4.30 -2.11
CA GLN A 23 -0.83 5.13 -1.95
C GLN A 23 0.45 4.33 -2.22
N CYS A 24 1.37 4.90 -2.99
CA CYS A 24 2.66 4.29 -3.29
C CYS A 24 3.80 5.28 -3.11
N TYR A 25 5.01 4.77 -2.87
CA TYR A 25 6.21 5.60 -2.97
C TYR A 25 6.51 5.94 -4.44
N LYS A 26 6.92 7.20 -4.70
CA LYS A 26 7.31 7.71 -6.03
C LYS A 26 8.71 8.33 -6.01
N CYS A 27 9.68 7.67 -6.61
CA CYS A 27 11.07 8.11 -6.64
C CYS A 27 11.89 7.35 -7.69
N LYS A 28 13.02 7.97 -8.02
CA LYS A 28 14.12 7.41 -8.80
C LYS A 28 15.39 7.70 -8.02
N ASP A 29 16.02 6.68 -7.46
CA ASP A 29 17.21 6.83 -6.61
C ASP A 29 18.17 5.64 -6.75
N TYR A 30 19.35 5.74 -6.13
CA TYR A 30 20.33 4.65 -6.01
C TYR A 30 20.44 4.12 -4.58
N THR A 31 19.90 4.86 -3.60
CA THR A 31 20.03 4.54 -2.17
C THR A 31 18.96 3.56 -1.70
N GLY A 32 17.86 3.45 -2.45
CA GLY A 32 16.67 2.72 -2.03
C GLY A 32 15.84 3.44 -0.96
N SER A 33 16.33 4.55 -0.39
CA SER A 33 15.70 5.29 0.70
C SER A 33 14.71 6.32 0.16
N CYS A 34 13.50 5.85 -0.10
CA CYS A 34 12.44 6.65 -0.68
C CYS A 34 11.34 6.99 0.32
N THR A 35 11.07 8.28 0.50
CA THR A 35 10.06 8.79 1.44
C THR A 35 8.91 9.52 0.78
N LYS A 36 9.01 9.82 -0.52
CA LYS A 36 7.98 10.56 -1.27
C LYS A 36 6.78 9.67 -1.54
N VAL A 37 5.66 9.94 -0.88
CA VAL A 37 4.38 9.25 -1.08
C VAL A 37 3.56 9.96 -2.16
N ARG A 38 2.83 9.18 -2.95
CA ARG A 38 1.86 9.66 -3.94
C ARG A 38 0.60 8.82 -3.87
N SER A 39 -0.55 9.48 -3.94
CA SER A 39 -1.84 8.83 -4.20
C SER A 39 -1.97 8.45 -5.68
N CYS A 40 -2.31 7.20 -5.95
CA CYS A 40 -2.55 6.65 -7.28
C CYS A 40 -3.95 7.06 -7.77
N GLY A 41 -4.10 7.34 -9.07
CA GLY A 41 -5.36 7.84 -9.61
C GLY A 41 -6.21 6.71 -10.20
N TRP A 42 -5.73 6.10 -11.27
CA TRP A 42 -6.38 4.98 -11.97
C TRP A 42 -5.55 3.70 -11.89
N GLU A 43 -4.36 3.81 -11.32
CA GLU A 43 -3.45 2.70 -11.07
C GLU A 43 -3.85 1.96 -9.79
N ASP A 44 -3.78 0.63 -9.84
CA ASP A 44 -4.19 -0.30 -8.78
C ASP A 44 -3.00 -1.10 -8.20
N ALA A 45 -1.77 -0.69 -8.53
CA ALA A 45 -0.55 -1.30 -8.01
C ALA A 45 0.58 -0.31 -7.77
N CYS A 46 1.49 -0.68 -6.87
CA CYS A 46 2.78 -0.03 -6.67
C CYS A 46 3.90 -0.86 -7.33
N LEU A 47 4.74 -0.22 -8.13
CA LEU A 47 5.94 -0.79 -8.73
C LEU A 47 7.18 -0.54 -7.86
N THR A 48 8.06 -1.54 -7.79
CA THR A 48 9.50 -1.39 -7.53
C THR A 48 10.25 -2.05 -8.68
N LEU A 49 11.01 -1.27 -9.44
CA LEU A 49 11.87 -1.76 -10.52
C LEU A 49 13.32 -1.43 -10.18
N LYS A 50 14.19 -2.44 -10.21
CA LYS A 50 15.62 -2.32 -9.91
C LYS A 50 16.42 -2.63 -11.16
N GLU A 51 17.07 -1.61 -11.69
CA GLU A 51 18.02 -1.73 -12.79
C GLU A 51 19.32 -2.40 -12.33
N ARG A 52 19.97 -3.15 -13.22
CA ARG A 52 21.25 -3.82 -12.92
C ARG A 52 22.36 -2.85 -12.51
N GLY A 53 22.31 -1.60 -12.97
CA GLY A 53 23.20 -0.50 -12.58
C GLY A 53 22.92 0.10 -11.20
N GLY A 54 22.00 -0.48 -10.42
CA GLY A 54 21.71 -0.06 -9.04
C GLY A 54 20.63 1.02 -8.90
N GLN A 55 20.13 1.55 -10.01
CA GLN A 55 19.06 2.53 -10.00
C GLN A 55 17.70 1.87 -9.69
N ILE A 56 16.92 2.48 -8.80
CA ILE A 56 15.64 1.96 -8.33
C ILE A 56 14.54 2.95 -8.68
N TYR A 57 13.51 2.44 -9.33
CA TYR A 57 12.30 3.16 -9.69
C TYR A 57 11.13 2.67 -8.84
N ARG A 58 10.40 3.61 -8.26
CA ARG A 58 9.15 3.33 -7.54
C ARG A 58 8.07 4.28 -8.02
N GLN A 59 6.89 3.77 -8.30
CA GLN A 59 5.74 4.56 -8.74
C GLN A 59 4.45 3.74 -8.70
N CYS A 60 3.32 4.40 -8.90
CA CYS A 60 2.05 3.74 -9.24
C CYS A 60 2.12 3.12 -10.64
N ILE A 61 1.44 2.00 -10.85
CA ILE A 61 1.26 1.33 -12.13
C ILE A 61 -0.06 0.57 -12.14
N LYS A 62 -0.62 0.26 -13.31
CA LYS A 62 -1.67 -0.75 -13.42
C LYS A 62 -1.09 -2.14 -13.20
N TYR A 63 -1.79 -2.99 -12.46
CA TYR A 63 -1.33 -4.34 -12.17
C TYR A 63 -1.14 -5.14 -13.48
N ASP A 64 -2.02 -4.95 -14.45
CA ASP A 64 -1.94 -5.57 -15.79
C ASP A 64 -0.71 -5.11 -16.60
N ASP A 65 -0.19 -3.91 -16.33
CA ASP A 65 1.04 -3.40 -16.94
C ASP A 65 2.31 -3.91 -16.21
N CYS A 66 2.16 -4.64 -15.10
CA CYS A 66 3.26 -5.25 -14.36
C CYS A 66 3.75 -6.56 -15.00
N ASP A 67 4.08 -6.48 -16.28
CA ASP A 67 4.70 -7.55 -17.06
C ASP A 67 6.07 -7.08 -17.59
N TYR A 68 7.01 -8.00 -17.76
CA TYR A 68 8.35 -7.68 -18.24
C TYR A 68 8.33 -6.95 -19.59
N ASN A 69 7.49 -7.37 -20.54
CA ASN A 69 7.44 -6.79 -21.89
C ASN A 69 6.83 -5.39 -21.89
N ARG A 70 5.89 -5.11 -20.98
CA ARG A 70 5.31 -3.77 -20.81
C ARG A 70 6.30 -2.84 -20.12
N LEU A 71 6.93 -3.32 -19.05
CA LEU A 71 7.93 -2.57 -18.32
C LEU A 71 9.16 -2.24 -19.19
N SER A 72 9.62 -3.15 -20.04
CA SER A 72 10.75 -2.87 -20.94
C SER A 72 10.44 -1.75 -21.95
N GLN A 73 9.18 -1.63 -22.39
CA GLN A 73 8.72 -0.53 -23.24
C GLN A 73 8.57 0.79 -22.47
N MET A 74 8.09 0.74 -21.23
CA MET A 74 7.93 1.93 -20.37
C MET A 74 9.27 2.47 -19.86
N PHE A 75 10.28 1.61 -19.71
CA PHE A 75 11.63 1.94 -19.25
C PHE A 75 12.68 1.61 -20.32
N PRO A 76 12.63 2.23 -21.51
CA PRO A 76 13.46 1.83 -22.65
C PRO A 76 14.96 2.09 -22.44
N SER A 77 15.31 2.99 -21.50
CA SER A 77 16.70 3.26 -21.13
C SER A 77 17.29 2.23 -20.18
N VAL A 78 16.50 1.27 -19.68
CA VAL A 78 16.92 0.27 -18.70
C VAL A 78 17.15 -1.06 -19.40
N SER A 79 18.41 -1.43 -19.60
CA SER A 79 18.80 -2.62 -20.39
C SER A 79 18.47 -3.96 -19.74
N SER A 80 18.48 -4.02 -18.40
CA SER A 80 18.15 -5.21 -17.62
C SER A 80 17.68 -4.80 -16.22
N PHE A 81 16.57 -5.37 -15.78
CA PHE A 81 15.97 -5.05 -14.49
C PHE A 81 15.25 -6.25 -13.86
N THR A 82 15.05 -6.14 -12.55
CA THR A 82 14.10 -6.95 -11.79
C THR A 82 12.95 -6.06 -11.34
N TYR A 83 11.76 -6.63 -11.17
CA TYR A 83 10.59 -5.85 -10.76
C TYR A 83 9.72 -6.59 -9.75
N ARG A 84 8.95 -5.83 -8.99
CA ARG A 84 7.90 -6.32 -8.08
C ARG A 84 6.73 -5.36 -8.09
N CYS A 85 5.51 -5.90 -8.15
CA CYS A 85 4.28 -5.15 -7.91
C CYS A 85 3.49 -5.67 -6.71
N CYS A 86 2.67 -4.80 -6.14
CA CYS A 86 1.79 -5.08 -5.01
C CYS A 86 0.65 -4.06 -4.94
N SER A 87 -0.47 -4.38 -4.31
CA SER A 87 -1.71 -3.57 -4.36
C SER A 87 -2.22 -3.10 -2.99
N ASN A 88 -1.30 -2.93 -2.03
CA ASN A 88 -1.62 -2.38 -0.71
C ASN A 88 -0.87 -1.07 -0.49
N ASP A 89 -1.38 -0.22 0.39
CA ASP A 89 -0.74 1.07 0.66
C ASP A 89 0.73 0.94 1.06
N LEU A 90 1.57 1.75 0.42
CA LEU A 90 3.01 1.89 0.65
C LEU A 90 3.79 0.56 0.58
N CYS A 91 3.24 -0.45 -0.10
CA CYS A 91 3.80 -1.80 -0.16
C CYS A 91 5.11 -1.90 -0.97
N ASN A 92 5.46 -0.83 -1.71
CA ASN A 92 6.72 -0.69 -2.43
C ASN A 92 7.82 0.03 -1.62
N ALA A 93 7.69 0.06 -0.29
CA ALA A 93 8.74 0.51 0.62
C ALA A 93 10.06 -0.22 0.37
N ALA A 94 11.18 0.42 0.72
CA ALA A 94 12.42 -0.33 0.91
C ALA A 94 12.20 -1.43 1.96
N PRO A 95 12.89 -2.58 1.86
CA PRO A 95 12.91 -3.56 2.93
C PRO A 95 13.39 -2.87 4.21
N ILE A 96 12.46 -2.58 5.10
CA ILE A 96 12.78 -2.03 6.42
C ILE A 96 13.36 -3.21 7.19
N THR A 97 14.63 -3.13 7.60
CA THR A 97 15.12 -3.98 8.69
C THR A 97 14.15 -3.79 9.84
N ALA A 98 13.34 -4.81 10.11
CA ALA A 98 12.10 -4.71 10.87
C ALA A 98 12.31 -4.07 12.26
N ALA A 99 12.04 -2.77 12.37
CA ALA A 99 11.68 -2.15 13.64
C ALA A 99 10.18 -2.38 13.83
N GLY A 100 9.83 -3.11 14.89
CA GLY A 100 8.53 -3.76 15.08
C GLY A 100 7.30 -2.87 14.92
N LYS A 101 6.24 -3.45 14.35
CA LYS A 101 4.90 -2.86 14.40
C LYS A 101 4.25 -3.22 15.76
N PRO A 102 3.69 -2.25 16.51
CA PRO A 102 2.99 -2.55 17.75
C PRO A 102 1.65 -3.24 17.45
N LEU A 103 1.50 -4.46 17.95
CA LEU A 103 0.27 -5.25 17.91
C LEU A 103 -0.72 -4.78 19.00
N MET A 104 -1.06 -3.49 19.02
CA MET A 104 -1.87 -2.88 20.11
C MET A 104 -3.31 -2.51 19.72
N GLY A 105 -3.77 -2.89 18.53
CA GLY A 105 -5.14 -2.60 18.07
C GLY A 105 -6.19 -3.68 18.38
N LEU A 106 -5.76 -4.92 18.65
CA LEU A 106 -6.66 -6.09 18.65
C LEU A 106 -7.39 -6.32 19.99
N VAL A 107 -6.90 -5.74 21.09
CA VAL A 107 -7.46 -5.98 22.44
C VAL A 107 -8.66 -5.06 22.74
N ALA A 108 -8.71 -3.85 22.18
CA ALA A 108 -9.80 -2.90 22.42
C ALA A 108 -11.13 -3.32 21.77
N SER A 109 -11.09 -4.04 20.64
CA SER A 109 -12.28 -4.44 19.89
C SER A 109 -13.10 -5.52 20.60
N LEU A 110 -12.46 -6.43 21.36
CA LEU A 110 -13.14 -7.51 22.09
C LEU A 110 -13.92 -6.99 23.31
N ALA A 111 -13.39 -5.95 23.99
CA ALA A 111 -14.06 -5.35 25.14
C ALA A 111 -15.35 -4.59 24.76
N LEU A 112 -15.36 -3.94 23.59
CA LEU A 112 -16.53 -3.18 23.10
C LEU A 112 -17.61 -4.09 22.49
N PHE A 113 -17.23 -5.26 21.96
CA PHE A 113 -18.18 -6.27 21.49
C PHE A 113 -19.00 -6.85 22.64
N TRP A 114 -18.39 -7.03 23.82
CA TRP A 114 -19.08 -7.45 25.05
C TRP A 114 -20.11 -6.43 25.54
N TRP A 115 -19.87 -5.14 25.30
CA TRP A 115 -20.80 -4.05 25.67
C TRP A 115 -21.95 -3.88 24.67
N CYS A 116 -21.80 -4.37 23.43
CA CYS A 116 -22.87 -4.28 22.43
C CYS A 116 -23.92 -5.39 22.55
N ILE A 117 -23.60 -6.48 23.26
CA ILE A 117 -24.46 -7.68 23.39
C ILE A 117 -25.31 -7.64 24.68
N LEU A 118 -24.90 -6.89 25.72
CA LEU A 118 -25.64 -6.70 26.97
C LEU A 118 -26.57 -5.47 26.90
#